data_AF-A0AAW8Q6C1-F1
#
_entry.id   AF-A0AAW8Q6C1-F1
#
_cell.length_a   1.000
_cell.length_b   1.000
_cell.length_c   1.000
_cell.angle_alpha   90.00
_cell.angle_beta   90.00
_cell.angle_gamma   90.00
#
_symmetry.space_group_name_H-M   'P 1'
#
loop_
_entity.id
_entity.type
_entity.pdbx_description
1 polymer ?
#
loop_
_entity_poly.entity_id
_entity_poly.type
_entity_poly.pdbx_seq_one_letter_code
_entity_poly.pdbx_strand_id
1 'polypeptide(L)'
;MFEWTKKLEAEALRLKTEDKMTYVAIAKKLGTTPNSVKHKIRRLQQAKGMEKYSHPKEKAEFAEPALKELLSSKGKPLRILETHCGFGGMSKVYSEYGCVYGYDIVQSRIDEACSRAEGFTGFKADSEKEILRLKYEGEKFDVVDVDPYGLPSRYFPHAFGLINDGYMMLTFPMMGVAQINALTIKHYQVYWGIELEDKLAYLEKISAKLHDLAYMEKRKIEIVKVERIDRVYRFLIKVQKAPLTEIIGMKINR
;
A
#
# COMPACT_ATOMS: atom_id res chain seq x y z
N MET A 1 6.47 -1.60 -31.89
CA MET A 1 6.06 -1.54 -30.47
C MET A 1 5.36 -0.20 -30.28
N PHE A 2 4.11 -0.18 -29.77
CA PHE A 2 3.40 1.08 -29.56
C PHE A 2 3.94 1.78 -28.31
N GLU A 3 4.31 3.04 -28.40
CA GLU A 3 4.87 3.81 -27.30
C GLU A 3 4.02 5.04 -26.97
N TRP A 4 3.77 5.26 -25.68
CA TRP A 4 3.00 6.40 -25.20
C TRP A 4 3.89 7.63 -25.06
N THR A 5 3.61 8.66 -25.86
CA THR A 5 4.22 9.99 -25.71
C THR A 5 3.28 10.93 -24.96
N LYS A 6 3.80 12.02 -24.38
CA LYS A 6 2.97 13.05 -23.71
C LYS A 6 1.85 13.59 -24.62
N LYS A 7 2.12 13.72 -25.93
CA LYS A 7 1.13 14.15 -26.94
C LYS A 7 0.00 13.14 -27.08
N LEU A 8 0.34 11.85 -27.18
CA LEU A 8 -0.65 10.77 -27.26
C LEU A 8 -1.46 10.64 -25.97
N GLU A 9 -0.84 10.86 -24.82
CA GLU A 9 -1.50 10.86 -23.51
C GLU A 9 -2.53 11.98 -23.38
N ALA A 10 -2.15 13.21 -23.75
CA ALA A 10 -3.05 14.35 -23.75
C ALA A 10 -4.24 14.13 -24.70
N GLU A 11 -3.98 13.67 -25.93
CA GLU A 11 -5.03 13.39 -26.91
C GLU A 11 -5.95 12.25 -26.45
N ALA A 12 -5.41 11.16 -25.90
CA ALA A 12 -6.24 10.07 -25.36
C ALA A 12 -7.15 10.53 -24.23
N LEU A 13 -6.66 11.41 -23.35
CA LEU A 13 -7.45 11.96 -22.27
C LEU A 13 -8.55 12.88 -22.81
N ARG A 14 -8.20 13.81 -23.71
CA ARG A 14 -9.14 14.73 -24.41
C ARG A 14 -10.26 13.96 -25.09
N LEU A 15 -9.92 12.97 -25.93
CA LEU A 15 -10.89 12.11 -26.62
C LEU A 15 -11.84 11.40 -25.66
N LYS A 16 -11.37 11.08 -24.45
CA LYS A 16 -12.20 10.40 -23.46
C LYS A 16 -13.09 11.33 -22.65
N THR A 17 -12.59 12.50 -22.27
CA THR A 17 -13.29 13.41 -21.36
C THR A 17 -14.17 14.41 -22.11
N GLU A 18 -13.69 14.94 -23.22
CA GLU A 18 -14.39 15.96 -24.01
C GLU A 18 -15.24 15.29 -25.10
N ASP A 19 -14.61 14.48 -25.95
CA ASP A 19 -15.30 13.84 -27.09
C ASP A 19 -16.11 12.59 -26.65
N LYS A 20 -16.05 12.23 -25.35
CA LYS A 20 -16.75 11.10 -24.72
C LYS A 20 -16.59 9.74 -25.45
N MET A 21 -15.50 9.55 -26.18
CA MET A 21 -15.27 8.35 -26.97
C MET A 21 -15.13 7.08 -26.10
N THR A 22 -15.48 5.93 -26.68
CA THR A 22 -15.22 4.62 -26.07
C THR A 22 -13.74 4.26 -26.18
N TYR A 23 -13.25 3.40 -25.28
CA TYR A 23 -11.85 2.95 -25.33
C TYR A 23 -11.50 2.26 -26.65
N VAL A 24 -12.47 1.58 -27.27
CA VAL A 24 -12.31 0.93 -28.58
C VAL A 24 -12.09 1.94 -29.69
N ALA A 25 -12.89 3.01 -29.72
CA ALA A 25 -12.77 4.04 -30.73
C ALA A 25 -11.45 4.83 -30.60
N ILE A 26 -11.05 5.15 -29.36
CA ILE A 26 -9.76 5.80 -29.09
C ILE A 26 -8.60 4.89 -29.51
N ALA A 27 -8.66 3.60 -29.19
CA ALA A 27 -7.63 2.64 -29.55
C ALA A 27 -7.44 2.52 -31.06
N LYS A 28 -8.55 2.48 -31.82
CA LYS A 28 -8.51 2.52 -33.29
C LYS A 28 -7.85 3.80 -33.80
N LYS A 29 -8.18 4.95 -33.22
CA LYS A 29 -7.62 6.25 -33.63
C LYS A 29 -6.12 6.39 -33.32
N LEU A 30 -5.67 5.81 -32.21
CA LEU A 30 -4.28 5.89 -31.77
C LEU A 30 -3.42 4.72 -32.26
N GLY A 31 -3.98 3.72 -32.97
CA GLY A 31 -3.22 2.55 -33.41
C GLY A 31 -2.72 1.67 -32.26
N THR A 32 -3.53 1.53 -31.20
CA THR A 32 -3.20 0.72 -30.02
C THR A 32 -4.37 -0.17 -29.62
N THR A 33 -4.30 -0.86 -28.47
CA THR A 33 -5.38 -1.72 -27.98
C THR A 33 -6.32 -0.96 -27.03
N PRO A 34 -7.63 -1.32 -26.96
CA PRO A 34 -8.57 -0.71 -26.02
C PRO A 34 -8.11 -0.80 -24.56
N ASN A 35 -7.41 -1.89 -24.26
CA ASN A 35 -6.81 -2.19 -22.98
C ASN A 35 -5.66 -1.23 -22.63
N SER A 36 -4.73 -1.01 -23.57
CA SER A 36 -3.66 -0.01 -23.42
C SER A 36 -4.22 1.39 -23.15
N VAL A 37 -5.24 1.81 -23.91
CA VAL A 37 -5.92 3.10 -23.71
C VAL A 37 -6.57 3.18 -22.33
N LYS A 38 -7.40 2.19 -21.97
CA LYS A 38 -8.07 2.14 -20.67
C LYS A 38 -7.08 2.26 -19.53
N HIS A 39 -5.98 1.51 -19.61
CA HIS A 39 -4.93 1.51 -18.61
C HIS A 39 -4.21 2.86 -18.51
N LYS A 40 -3.84 3.45 -19.65
CA LYS A 40 -3.16 4.75 -19.68
C LYS A 40 -4.05 5.88 -19.16
N ILE A 41 -5.29 5.96 -19.62
CA ILE A 41 -6.24 6.98 -19.16
C ILE A 41 -6.47 6.87 -17.65
N ARG A 42 -6.64 5.65 -17.14
CA ARG A 42 -6.75 5.42 -15.69
C ARG A 42 -5.52 5.97 -14.95
N ARG A 43 -4.31 5.71 -15.44
CA ARG A 43 -3.07 6.26 -14.85
C ARG A 43 -3.02 7.79 -14.89
N LEU A 44 -3.43 8.40 -16.00
CA LEU A 44 -3.49 9.86 -16.12
C LEU A 44 -4.51 10.47 -15.15
N GLN A 45 -5.66 9.82 -14.96
CA GLN A 45 -6.67 10.26 -13.99
C GLN A 45 -6.23 10.04 -12.54
N GLN A 46 -5.52 8.94 -12.25
CA GLN A 46 -4.88 8.72 -10.95
C GLN A 46 -3.82 9.78 -10.66
N ALA A 47 -3.03 10.17 -11.67
CA ALA A 47 -2.06 11.25 -11.56
C ALA A 47 -2.71 12.64 -11.36
N LYS A 48 -4.02 12.77 -11.52
CA LYS A 48 -4.81 13.98 -11.20
C LYS A 48 -5.51 13.89 -9.84
N GLY A 49 -5.19 12.92 -9.00
CA GLY A 49 -5.72 12.83 -7.63
C GLY A 49 -7.21 12.46 -7.54
N MET A 50 -7.79 11.83 -8.56
CA MET A 50 -9.19 11.41 -8.50
C MET A 50 -9.43 10.35 -7.39
N GLU A 51 -10.19 10.72 -6.36
CA GLU A 51 -10.42 9.91 -5.14
C GLU A 51 -11.00 8.52 -5.40
N LYS A 52 -11.81 8.35 -6.46
CA LYS A 52 -12.37 7.06 -6.88
C LYS A 52 -11.34 5.95 -7.15
N TYR A 53 -10.05 6.29 -7.19
CA TYR A 53 -8.96 5.35 -7.41
C TYR A 53 -8.04 5.16 -6.21
N SER A 54 -8.13 6.02 -5.18
CA SER A 54 -7.36 5.91 -3.94
C SER A 54 -8.16 5.27 -2.79
N HIS A 55 -9.50 5.26 -2.89
CA HIS A 55 -10.44 4.67 -1.92
C HIS A 55 -10.17 5.09 -0.46
N PRO A 56 -9.99 6.39 -0.17
CA PRO A 56 -9.60 6.85 1.16
C PRO A 56 -10.69 6.60 2.20
N LYS A 57 -11.98 6.66 1.81
CA LYS A 57 -13.10 6.42 2.74
C LYS A 57 -13.14 4.97 3.21
N GLU A 58 -13.11 4.02 2.28
CA GLU A 58 -13.13 2.59 2.60
C GLU A 58 -11.90 2.18 3.41
N LYS A 59 -10.73 2.75 3.09
CA LYS A 59 -9.50 2.54 3.88
C LYS A 59 -9.56 3.16 5.26
N ALA A 60 -10.21 4.31 5.43
CA ALA A 60 -10.45 4.93 6.72
C ALA A 60 -11.37 4.06 7.57
N GLU A 61 -12.54 3.68 7.06
CA GLU A 61 -13.50 2.79 7.74
C GLU A 61 -12.84 1.46 8.17
N PHE A 62 -11.91 0.95 7.36
CA PHE A 62 -11.10 -0.21 7.69
C PHE A 62 -10.11 0.02 8.84
N ALA A 63 -9.44 1.18 8.86
CA ALA A 63 -8.33 1.50 9.76
C ALA A 63 -8.77 2.08 11.12
N GLU A 64 -9.81 2.91 11.13
CA GLU A 64 -10.22 3.71 12.28
C GLU A 64 -10.43 2.94 13.59
N PRO A 65 -11.07 1.76 13.61
CA PRO A 65 -11.27 1.03 14.87
C PRO A 65 -9.95 0.70 15.57
N ALA A 66 -8.93 0.28 14.80
CA ALA A 66 -7.61 -0.06 15.31
C ALA A 66 -6.83 1.19 15.74
N LEU A 67 -6.97 2.30 15.01
CA LEU A 67 -6.36 3.58 15.38
C LEU A 67 -6.94 4.13 16.69
N LYS A 68 -8.27 4.07 16.86
CA LYS A 68 -8.96 4.48 18.09
C LYS A 68 -8.53 3.63 19.29
N GLU A 69 -8.53 2.31 19.13
CA GLU A 69 -8.05 1.38 20.16
C GLU A 69 -6.60 1.69 20.56
N LEU A 70 -5.70 1.83 19.58
CA LEU A 70 -4.29 2.07 19.84
C LEU A 70 -4.05 3.43 20.49
N LEU A 71 -4.72 4.48 20.02
CA LEU A 71 -4.65 5.83 20.61
C LEU A 71 -5.10 5.82 22.07
N SER A 72 -6.25 5.20 22.37
CA SER A 72 -6.72 5.05 23.75
C SER A 72 -5.75 4.24 24.62
N SER A 73 -5.18 3.15 24.10
CA SER A 73 -4.22 2.32 24.84
C SER A 73 -2.89 3.03 25.09
N LYS A 74 -2.39 3.83 24.16
CA LYS A 74 -1.11 4.54 24.30
C LYS A 74 -1.24 5.83 25.11
N GLY A 75 -2.43 6.44 25.14
CA GLY A 75 -2.70 7.68 25.85
C GLY A 75 -1.94 8.90 25.32
N LYS A 76 -1.42 8.82 24.09
CA LYS A 76 -0.63 9.88 23.43
C LYS A 76 -0.83 9.85 21.91
N PRO A 77 -0.61 10.97 21.20
CA PRO A 77 -0.65 11.00 19.74
C PRO A 77 0.22 9.90 19.13
N LEU A 78 -0.35 9.18 18.15
CA LEU A 78 0.33 8.08 17.48
C LEU A 78 1.43 8.61 16.54
N ARG A 79 2.51 7.85 16.40
CA ARG A 79 3.52 8.09 15.36
C ARG A 79 3.25 7.16 14.18
N ILE A 80 2.86 7.73 13.04
CA ILE A 80 2.34 7.00 11.89
C ILE A 80 3.29 7.17 10.69
N LEU A 81 3.68 6.06 10.06
CA LEU A 81 4.41 6.04 8.81
C LEU A 81 3.47 5.66 7.66
N GLU A 82 3.37 6.53 6.67
CA GLU A 82 2.63 6.27 5.43
C GLU A 82 3.63 6.16 4.28
N THR A 83 3.89 4.94 3.81
CA THR A 83 4.90 4.70 2.78
C THR A 83 4.51 5.28 1.43
N HIS A 84 3.22 5.49 1.14
CA HIS A 84 2.76 6.01 -0.15
C HIS A 84 1.61 6.99 0.07
N CYS A 85 1.94 8.20 0.51
CA CYS A 85 0.90 9.17 0.91
C CYS A 85 0.05 9.69 -0.26
N GLY A 86 0.57 9.61 -1.49
CA GLY A 86 -0.12 10.13 -2.66
C GLY A 86 -0.54 11.58 -2.43
N PHE A 87 -1.77 11.90 -2.77
CA PHE A 87 -2.37 13.22 -2.59
C PHE A 87 -2.91 13.50 -1.17
N GLY A 88 -2.52 12.71 -0.17
CA GLY A 88 -2.84 12.97 1.23
C GLY A 88 -4.24 12.55 1.69
N GLY A 89 -4.88 11.63 0.97
CA GLY A 89 -6.23 11.15 1.31
C GLY A 89 -6.27 10.44 2.67
N MET A 90 -5.41 9.44 2.87
CA MET A 90 -5.27 8.77 4.16
C MET A 90 -4.45 9.59 5.15
N SER A 91 -3.47 10.38 4.68
CA SER A 91 -2.72 11.30 5.54
C SER A 91 -3.62 12.21 6.37
N LYS A 92 -4.68 12.76 5.77
CA LYS A 92 -5.68 13.56 6.49
C LYS A 92 -6.35 12.79 7.62
N VAL A 93 -6.76 11.55 7.35
CA VAL A 93 -7.39 10.67 8.35
C VAL A 93 -6.41 10.34 9.47
N TYR A 94 -5.19 9.93 9.12
CA TYR A 94 -4.16 9.58 10.09
C TYR A 94 -3.75 10.75 10.98
N SER A 95 -3.74 11.98 10.45
CA SER A 95 -3.45 13.20 11.20
C SER A 95 -4.41 13.46 12.36
N GLU A 96 -5.64 12.91 12.34
CA GLU A 96 -6.57 13.00 13.46
C GLU A 96 -6.13 12.16 14.68
N TYR A 97 -5.24 11.20 14.47
CA TYR A 97 -4.77 10.25 15.50
C TYR A 97 -3.33 10.54 15.97
N GLY A 98 -2.57 11.35 15.23
CA GLY A 98 -1.24 11.78 15.66
C GLY A 98 -0.36 12.34 14.54
N CYS A 99 0.96 12.20 14.69
CA CYS A 99 1.93 12.75 13.76
C CYS A 99 2.20 11.77 12.61
N VAL A 100 2.01 12.23 11.38
CA VAL A 100 2.13 11.39 10.18
C VAL A 100 3.38 11.76 9.39
N TYR A 101 4.18 10.75 9.06
CA TYR A 101 5.34 10.86 8.18
C TYR A 101 5.02 10.16 6.87
N GLY A 102 4.87 10.94 5.80
CA GLY A 102 4.44 10.43 4.49
C GLY A 102 5.52 10.52 3.42
N TYR A 103 5.56 9.53 2.54
CA TYR A 103 6.49 9.49 1.41
C TYR A 103 5.75 9.35 0.07
N ASP A 104 6.22 10.05 -0.96
CA ASP A 104 5.87 9.85 -2.37
C ASP A 104 7.05 10.30 -3.24
N ILE A 105 7.27 9.66 -4.38
CA ILE A 105 8.36 10.00 -5.29
C ILE A 105 8.13 11.34 -6.01
N VAL A 106 6.87 11.80 -6.06
CA VAL A 106 6.41 12.96 -6.81
C VAL A 106 6.16 14.15 -5.87
N GLN A 107 6.97 15.21 -6.03
CA GLN A 107 6.89 16.41 -5.18
C GLN A 107 5.49 17.04 -5.13
N SER A 108 4.82 17.19 -6.27
CA SER A 108 3.50 17.84 -6.31
C SER A 108 2.44 17.12 -5.49
N ARG A 109 2.60 15.80 -5.27
CA ARG A 109 1.70 15.02 -4.41
C ARG A 109 1.98 15.28 -2.94
N ILE A 110 3.26 15.41 -2.57
CA ILE A 110 3.70 15.82 -1.23
C ILE A 110 3.15 17.21 -0.91
N ASP A 111 3.31 18.18 -1.81
CA ASP A 111 2.84 19.55 -1.60
C ASP A 111 1.32 19.57 -1.38
N GLU A 112 0.57 18.79 -2.18
CA GLU A 112 -0.88 18.67 -2.01
C GLU A 112 -1.25 17.95 -0.70
N ALA A 113 -0.55 16.88 -0.32
CA ALA A 113 -0.79 16.18 0.94
C ALA A 113 -0.54 17.08 2.16
N CYS A 114 0.56 17.85 2.16
CA CYS A 114 0.89 18.82 3.19
C CYS A 114 -0.18 19.92 3.32
N SER A 115 -0.80 20.34 2.21
CA SER A 115 -1.88 21.33 2.24
C SER A 115 -3.20 20.81 2.84
N ARG A 116 -3.38 19.48 2.93
CA ARG A 116 -4.65 18.84 3.32
C ARG A 116 -4.73 18.43 4.79
N ALA A 117 -3.60 18.32 5.47
CA ALA A 117 -3.53 17.69 6.78
C ALA A 117 -2.55 18.43 7.70
N GLU A 118 -3.08 19.04 8.76
CA GLU A 118 -2.26 19.54 9.86
C GLU A 118 -1.62 18.34 10.59
N GLY A 119 -0.36 18.46 11.06
CA GLY A 119 0.37 17.35 11.69
C GLY A 119 0.94 16.29 10.72
N PHE A 120 0.81 16.49 9.41
CA PHE A 120 1.48 15.69 8.38
C PHE A 120 2.83 16.29 8.00
N THR A 121 3.86 15.45 7.92
CA THR A 121 5.17 15.79 7.37
C THR A 121 5.45 14.92 6.16
N GLY A 122 5.45 15.52 4.97
CA GLY A 122 5.68 14.82 3.72
C GLY A 122 7.12 14.94 3.19
N PHE A 123 7.63 13.85 2.62
CA PHE A 123 8.97 13.78 2.05
C PHE A 123 8.94 13.25 0.63
N LYS A 124 9.62 13.93 -0.29
CA LYS A 124 9.85 13.41 -1.64
C LYS A 124 10.97 12.37 -1.61
N ALA A 125 10.62 11.09 -1.59
CA ALA A 125 11.59 10.01 -1.61
C ALA A 125 11.00 8.71 -2.17
N ASP A 126 11.90 7.75 -2.44
CA ASP A 126 11.55 6.38 -2.81
C ASP A 126 11.35 5.56 -1.53
N SER A 127 10.10 5.20 -1.25
CA SER A 127 9.69 4.53 -0.03
C SER A 127 10.33 3.16 0.17
N GLU A 128 10.71 2.47 -0.91
CA GLU A 128 11.44 1.19 -0.83
C GLU A 128 12.82 1.39 -0.19
N LYS A 129 13.50 2.50 -0.53
CA LYS A 129 14.79 2.86 0.05
C LYS A 129 14.65 3.43 1.46
N GLU A 130 13.61 4.24 1.68
CA GLU A 130 13.39 4.89 2.96
C GLU A 130 13.11 3.89 4.09
N ILE A 131 12.39 2.79 3.83
CA ILE A 131 12.21 1.75 4.85
C ILE A 131 13.55 1.19 5.33
N LEU A 132 14.52 1.00 4.43
CA LEU A 132 15.85 0.52 4.80
C LEU A 132 16.62 1.55 5.63
N ARG A 133 16.55 2.83 5.25
CA ARG A 133 17.15 3.94 6.00
C ARG A 133 16.55 4.05 7.40
N LEU A 134 15.22 4.12 7.50
CA LEU A 134 14.49 4.20 8.77
C LEU A 134 14.83 3.00 9.67
N LYS A 135 14.92 1.80 9.08
CA LYS A 135 15.34 0.60 9.83
C LYS A 135 16.77 0.72 10.34
N TYR A 136 17.70 1.16 9.50
CA TYR A 136 19.11 1.36 9.86
C TYR A 136 19.27 2.38 10.99
N GLU A 137 18.51 3.46 10.95
CA GLU A 137 18.47 4.50 11.98
C GLU A 137 17.75 4.07 13.27
N GLY A 138 17.11 2.90 13.26
CA GLY A 138 16.41 2.37 14.42
C GLY A 138 15.04 2.98 14.67
N GLU A 139 14.48 3.72 13.69
CA GLU A 139 13.20 4.40 13.80
C GLU A 139 12.04 3.45 14.13
N LYS A 140 11.06 3.97 14.88
CA LYS A 140 9.89 3.21 15.35
C LYS A 140 8.60 4.00 15.20
N PHE A 141 7.56 3.29 14.83
CA PHE A 141 6.21 3.81 14.60
C PHE A 141 5.18 2.95 15.34
N ASP A 142 4.09 3.58 15.75
CA ASP A 142 2.92 2.91 16.29
C ASP A 142 2.08 2.31 15.16
N VAL A 143 2.09 2.95 13.99
CA VAL A 143 1.39 2.48 12.78
C VAL A 143 2.30 2.58 11.56
N VAL A 144 2.31 1.55 10.73
CA VAL A 144 2.96 1.57 9.41
C VAL A 144 1.96 1.16 8.33
N ASP A 145 1.68 2.05 7.38
CA ASP A 145 0.84 1.77 6.21
C ASP A 145 1.70 1.51 4.96
N VAL A 146 1.63 0.28 4.47
CA VAL A 146 2.29 -0.22 3.27
C VAL A 146 1.25 -0.35 2.16
N ASP A 147 1.07 0.74 1.39
CA ASP A 147 0.12 0.81 0.26
C ASP A 147 0.80 1.06 -1.10
N PRO A 148 1.78 0.24 -1.52
CA PRO A 148 2.44 0.44 -2.79
C PRO A 148 1.52 0.14 -3.96
N TYR A 149 1.81 0.80 -5.09
CA TYR A 149 1.25 0.36 -6.36
C TYR A 149 1.91 -0.94 -6.82
N GLY A 150 1.29 -2.07 -6.48
CA GLY A 150 1.62 -3.38 -7.04
C GLY A 150 2.32 -4.34 -6.08
N LEU A 151 3.58 -4.08 -5.69
CA LEU A 151 4.46 -5.10 -5.13
C LEU A 151 4.84 -4.83 -3.66
N PRO A 152 3.99 -5.17 -2.68
CA PRO A 152 4.30 -4.96 -1.27
C PRO A 152 5.43 -5.83 -0.73
N SER A 153 5.85 -6.90 -1.42
CA SER A 153 6.91 -7.79 -0.90
C SER A 153 8.25 -7.08 -0.67
N ARG A 154 8.51 -5.98 -1.39
CA ARG A 154 9.76 -5.21 -1.31
C ARG A 154 9.99 -4.53 0.03
N TYR A 155 8.93 -4.39 0.82
CA TYR A 155 9.00 -3.80 2.16
C TYR A 155 9.33 -4.84 3.24
N PHE A 156 9.27 -6.13 2.90
CA PHE A 156 9.49 -7.21 3.85
C PHE A 156 10.89 -7.80 3.74
N PRO A 157 11.46 -8.24 4.87
CA PRO A 157 10.85 -8.28 6.21
C PRO A 157 10.89 -6.93 6.95
N HIS A 158 11.63 -5.94 6.41
CA HIS A 158 12.04 -4.71 7.09
C HIS A 158 10.92 -3.87 7.72
N ALA A 159 9.74 -3.80 7.11
CA ALA A 159 8.60 -3.04 7.62
C ALA A 159 8.16 -3.51 9.02
N PHE A 160 8.25 -4.81 9.33
CA PHE A 160 7.95 -5.33 10.67
C PHE A 160 8.93 -4.78 11.72
N GLY A 161 10.19 -4.57 11.33
CA GLY A 161 11.23 -4.02 12.18
C GLY A 161 10.95 -2.58 12.63
N LEU A 162 10.05 -1.86 11.95
CA LEU A 162 9.69 -0.48 12.28
C LEU A 162 8.61 -0.36 13.38
N ILE A 163 7.99 -1.46 13.81
CA ILE A 163 6.95 -1.46 14.85
C ILE A 163 7.48 -2.20 16.06
N ASN A 164 7.25 -1.69 17.28
CA ASN A 164 7.50 -2.45 18.51
C ASN A 164 6.22 -3.04 19.09
N ASP A 165 5.14 -2.28 19.09
CA ASP A 165 3.82 -2.72 19.56
C ASP A 165 2.78 -1.76 18.95
N GLY A 166 2.05 -2.24 17.96
CA GLY A 166 1.17 -1.40 17.14
C GLY A 166 0.57 -2.14 15.95
N TYR A 167 0.18 -1.38 14.91
CA TYR A 167 -0.53 -1.92 13.75
C TYR A 167 0.22 -1.70 12.44
N MET A 168 0.21 -2.70 11.57
CA MET A 168 0.58 -2.57 10.18
C MET A 168 -0.67 -2.69 9.31
N MET A 169 -0.81 -1.75 8.37
CA MET A 169 -1.81 -1.82 7.31
C MET A 169 -1.09 -2.15 6.02
N LEU A 170 -1.62 -3.10 5.25
CA LEU A 170 -0.90 -3.66 4.12
C LEU A 170 -1.84 -3.93 2.95
N THR A 171 -1.51 -3.39 1.79
CA THR A 171 -2.30 -3.57 0.56
C THR A 171 -1.65 -4.57 -0.38
N PHE A 172 -2.45 -5.54 -0.84
CA PHE A 172 -2.11 -6.48 -1.89
C PHE A 172 -3.04 -6.33 -3.10
N PRO A 173 -2.53 -6.30 -4.35
CA PRO A 173 -3.39 -6.39 -5.52
C PRO A 173 -4.03 -7.78 -5.62
N MET A 174 -5.31 -7.85 -5.96
CA MET A 174 -5.97 -9.14 -6.21
C MET A 174 -5.32 -9.87 -7.41
N MET A 175 -5.06 -11.16 -7.24
CA MET A 175 -4.64 -12.02 -8.36
C MET A 175 -5.70 -12.02 -9.48
N GLY A 176 -5.26 -11.77 -10.71
CA GLY A 176 -6.11 -11.85 -11.90
C GLY A 176 -7.03 -10.65 -12.20
N VAL A 177 -7.01 -9.57 -11.40
CA VAL A 177 -7.93 -8.42 -11.57
C VAL A 177 -7.30 -7.21 -12.32
N ALA A 178 -6.04 -7.31 -12.74
CA ALA A 178 -5.33 -6.27 -13.50
C ALA A 178 -4.65 -6.82 -14.76
N GLN A 179 -4.55 -5.98 -15.81
CA GLN A 179 -3.76 -6.22 -17.03
C GLN A 179 -2.23 -6.28 -16.83
N ILE A 180 -1.79 -6.39 -15.58
CA ILE A 180 -0.41 -6.70 -15.14
C ILE A 180 -0.34 -8.21 -14.84
N ASN A 181 -1.07 -9.03 -15.61
CA ASN A 181 -1.38 -10.40 -15.22
C ASN A 181 -0.11 -11.25 -15.03
N ALA A 182 0.86 -11.17 -15.95
CA ALA A 182 2.08 -11.98 -15.85
C ALA A 182 3.04 -11.52 -14.75
N LEU A 183 3.28 -10.20 -14.59
CA LEU A 183 4.22 -9.69 -13.60
C LEU A 183 3.72 -9.88 -12.17
N THR A 184 2.44 -9.60 -11.92
CA THR A 184 1.85 -9.79 -10.59
C THR A 184 1.75 -11.28 -10.26
N ILE A 185 1.34 -12.14 -11.19
CA ILE A 185 1.37 -13.60 -10.99
C ILE A 185 2.80 -14.05 -10.67
N LYS A 186 3.78 -13.66 -11.51
CA LYS A 186 5.16 -14.10 -11.30
C LYS A 186 5.73 -13.63 -9.98
N HIS A 187 5.35 -12.43 -9.55
CA HIS A 187 5.71 -11.92 -8.24
C HIS A 187 5.09 -12.74 -7.09
N TYR A 188 3.80 -13.11 -7.21
CA TYR A 188 3.15 -14.01 -6.26
C TYR A 188 3.83 -15.37 -6.19
N GLN A 189 4.19 -15.96 -7.33
CA GLN A 189 4.95 -17.21 -7.38
C GLN A 189 6.32 -17.09 -6.70
N VAL A 190 7.10 -16.07 -7.08
CA VAL A 190 8.50 -15.94 -6.63
C VAL A 190 8.62 -15.52 -5.17
N TYR A 191 7.84 -14.53 -4.73
CA TYR A 191 7.97 -13.97 -3.37
C TYR A 191 7.10 -14.68 -2.34
N TRP A 192 5.93 -15.15 -2.77
CA TRP A 192 4.91 -15.66 -1.86
C TRP A 192 4.68 -17.17 -2.01
N GLY A 193 5.27 -17.83 -3.01
CA GLY A 193 5.07 -19.26 -3.26
C GLY A 193 3.63 -19.60 -3.65
N ILE A 194 2.97 -18.67 -4.35
CA ILE A 194 1.55 -18.74 -4.71
C ILE A 194 1.43 -18.99 -6.20
N GLU A 195 0.82 -20.11 -6.56
CA GLU A 195 0.52 -20.52 -7.92
C GLU A 195 -0.91 -20.14 -8.32
N LEU A 196 -1.25 -20.31 -9.59
CA LEU A 196 -2.58 -19.95 -10.11
C LEU A 196 -3.69 -20.83 -9.52
N GLU A 197 -3.36 -22.08 -9.23
CA GLU A 197 -4.24 -23.08 -8.62
C GLU A 197 -4.58 -22.72 -7.17
N ASP A 198 -3.73 -21.92 -6.52
CA ASP A 198 -3.92 -21.47 -5.14
C ASP A 198 -4.94 -20.33 -5.00
N LYS A 199 -5.68 -19.98 -6.06
CA LYS A 199 -6.59 -18.83 -6.08
C LYS A 199 -7.57 -18.78 -4.89
N LEU A 200 -7.93 -19.92 -4.31
CA LEU A 200 -8.80 -20.00 -3.12
C LEU A 200 -8.04 -19.94 -1.78
N ALA A 201 -6.76 -20.28 -1.76
CA ALA A 201 -5.94 -20.37 -0.55
C ALA A 201 -4.88 -19.26 -0.45
N TYR A 202 -4.76 -18.39 -1.46
CA TYR A 202 -3.61 -17.51 -1.56
C TYR A 202 -3.50 -16.50 -0.41
N LEU A 203 -4.62 -16.06 0.17
CA LEU A 203 -4.59 -15.19 1.36
C LEU A 203 -4.04 -15.92 2.59
N GLU A 204 -4.33 -17.21 2.74
CA GLU A 204 -3.76 -18.05 3.81
C GLU A 204 -2.26 -18.23 3.62
N LYS A 205 -1.81 -18.44 2.38
CA LYS A 205 -0.38 -18.51 2.04
C LYS A 205 0.34 -17.18 2.30
N ILE A 206 -0.27 -16.04 1.94
CA ILE A 206 0.25 -14.72 2.28
C ILE A 206 0.37 -14.58 3.80
N SER A 207 -0.68 -14.91 4.56
CA SER A 207 -0.68 -14.82 6.01
C SER A 207 0.43 -15.67 6.63
N ALA A 208 0.57 -16.94 6.23
CA ALA A 208 1.64 -17.82 6.69
C ALA A 208 3.03 -17.22 6.40
N LYS A 209 3.24 -16.72 5.18
CA LYS A 209 4.51 -16.08 4.79
C LYS A 209 4.79 -14.81 5.57
N LEU A 210 3.77 -14.01 5.90
CA LEU A 210 3.90 -12.83 6.74
C LEU A 210 4.37 -13.20 8.16
N HIS A 211 3.92 -14.33 8.72
CA HIS A 211 4.42 -14.81 10.00
C HIS A 211 5.92 -15.15 9.92
N ASP A 212 6.38 -15.83 8.86
CA ASP A 212 7.81 -16.11 8.65
C ASP A 212 8.63 -14.82 8.56
N LEU A 213 8.15 -13.85 7.77
CA LEU A 213 8.83 -12.56 7.56
C LEU A 213 8.86 -11.72 8.84
N ALA A 214 7.80 -11.76 9.64
CA ALA A 214 7.76 -11.10 10.95
C ALA A 214 8.74 -11.76 11.94
N TYR A 215 8.83 -13.10 11.92
CA TYR A 215 9.78 -13.85 12.74
C TYR A 215 11.24 -13.43 12.45
N MET A 216 11.60 -13.19 11.18
CA MET A 216 12.93 -12.67 10.80
C MET A 216 13.28 -11.33 11.48
N GLU A 217 12.28 -10.52 11.83
CA GLU A 217 12.47 -9.24 12.56
C GLU A 217 12.25 -9.36 14.08
N LYS A 218 12.13 -10.59 14.62
CA LYS A 218 11.76 -10.83 16.01
C LYS A 218 10.42 -10.17 16.36
N ARG A 219 9.42 -10.37 15.50
CA ARG A 219 8.05 -9.91 15.69
C ARG A 219 7.07 -11.07 15.71
N LYS A 220 6.13 -10.99 16.65
CA LYS A 220 4.88 -11.74 16.66
C LYS A 220 3.84 -10.90 15.92
N ILE A 221 3.02 -11.55 15.09
CA ILE A 221 1.92 -10.88 14.41
C ILE A 221 0.61 -11.61 14.60
N GLU A 222 -0.49 -10.87 14.48
CA GLU A 222 -1.85 -11.38 14.40
C GLU A 222 -2.55 -10.66 13.24
N ILE A 223 -3.11 -11.42 12.30
CA ILE A 223 -3.92 -10.86 11.22
C ILE A 223 -5.32 -10.59 11.79
N VAL A 224 -5.60 -9.35 12.16
CA VAL A 224 -6.85 -8.94 12.82
C VAL A 224 -8.01 -8.94 11.83
N LYS A 225 -7.77 -8.40 10.63
CA LYS A 225 -8.81 -8.24 9.60
C LYS A 225 -8.19 -8.26 8.21
N VAL A 226 -8.90 -8.88 7.27
CA VAL A 226 -8.62 -8.76 5.83
C VAL A 226 -9.90 -8.34 5.13
N GLU A 227 -9.85 -7.28 4.34
CA GLU A 227 -10.99 -6.76 3.60
C GLU A 227 -10.65 -6.55 2.12
N ARG A 228 -11.63 -6.78 1.25
CA ARG A 228 -11.50 -6.48 -0.16
C ARG A 228 -12.00 -5.05 -0.42
N ILE A 229 -11.12 -4.20 -0.93
CA ILE A 229 -11.46 -2.84 -1.36
C ILE A 229 -11.26 -2.80 -2.88
N ASP A 230 -12.35 -2.82 -3.64
CA ASP A 230 -12.37 -2.88 -5.12
C ASP A 230 -11.55 -4.05 -5.70
N ARG A 231 -10.29 -3.79 -6.07
CA ARG A 231 -9.34 -4.73 -6.71
C ARG A 231 -8.12 -5.04 -5.86
N VAL A 232 -8.15 -4.68 -4.59
CA VAL A 232 -7.08 -4.96 -3.64
C VAL A 232 -7.62 -5.65 -2.39
N TYR A 233 -6.77 -6.37 -1.71
CA TYR A 233 -6.97 -6.81 -0.34
C TYR A 233 -6.17 -5.92 0.60
N ARG A 234 -6.83 -5.46 1.67
CA ARG A 234 -6.23 -4.67 2.74
C ARG A 234 -6.17 -5.54 3.98
N PHE A 235 -4.97 -5.69 4.54
CA PHE A 235 -4.69 -6.45 5.75
C PHE A 235 -4.46 -5.47 6.90
N LEU A 236 -5.02 -5.80 8.07
CA LEU A 236 -4.75 -5.15 9.34
C LEU A 236 -4.04 -6.17 10.21
N ILE A 237 -2.82 -5.85 10.60
CA ILE A 237 -1.92 -6.76 11.27
C ILE A 237 -1.50 -6.13 12.59
N LYS A 238 -1.80 -6.76 13.71
CA LYS A 238 -1.20 -6.39 14.99
C LYS A 238 0.23 -6.90 15.01
N VAL A 239 1.19 -6.04 15.36
CA VAL A 239 2.62 -6.35 15.36
C VAL A 239 3.18 -6.08 16.74
N GLN A 240 3.86 -7.07 17.31
CA GLN A 240 4.45 -6.99 18.63
C GLN A 240 5.88 -7.53 18.62
N LYS A 241 6.80 -6.79 19.25
CA LYS A 241 8.15 -7.23 19.51
C LYS A 241 8.12 -8.23 20.66
N ALA A 242 8.63 -9.42 20.38
CA ALA A 242 8.72 -10.50 21.35
C ALA A 242 10.06 -11.22 21.20
N PRO A 243 10.60 -11.81 22.29
CA PRO A 243 11.71 -12.75 22.19
C PRO A 243 11.37 -13.91 21.25
N LEU A 244 12.33 -14.37 20.46
CA LEU A 244 12.12 -15.50 19.54
C LEU A 244 11.59 -16.75 20.25
N THR A 245 12.05 -16.97 21.49
CA THR A 245 11.62 -18.08 22.33
C THR A 245 10.13 -18.03 22.66
N GLU A 246 9.59 -16.83 22.90
CA GLU A 246 8.16 -16.63 23.11
C GLU A 246 7.37 -16.86 21.82
N ILE A 247 7.88 -16.37 20.69
CA ILE A 247 7.23 -16.50 19.38
C ILE A 247 7.06 -17.98 19.00
N ILE A 248 8.05 -18.82 19.28
CA ILE A 248 8.00 -20.27 19.01
C ILE A 248 7.42 -21.11 20.17
N GLY A 249 6.97 -20.47 21.25
CA GLY A 249 6.39 -21.17 22.41
C GLY A 249 7.40 -21.99 23.23
N MET A 250 8.70 -21.72 23.11
CA MET A 250 9.74 -22.40 23.89
C MET A 250 9.82 -21.81 25.30
N LYS A 251 9.54 -22.65 26.31
CA LYS A 251 9.73 -22.31 27.72
C LYS A 251 11.19 -22.60 28.11
N ILE A 252 11.95 -21.56 28.45
CA ILE A 252 13.27 -21.73 29.08
C ILE A 252 13.05 -21.81 30.58
N ASN A 253 13.21 -22.99 31.17
CA ASN A 253 13.37 -23.12 32.62
C ASN A 253 14.77 -22.60 32.95
N ARG A 254 14.84 -21.48 33.66
CA ARG A 254 16.08 -20.97 34.28
C ARG A 254 16.12 -21.39 35.73
#